data_AF-A0A9D8HKM6-F1
#
_entry.id   AF-A0A9D8HKM6-F1
#
_cell.length_a   1.000
_cell.length_b   1.000
_cell.length_c   1.000
_cell.angle_alpha   90.00
_cell.angle_beta   90.00
_cell.angle_gamma   90.00
#
_symmetry.space_group_name_H-M   'P 1'
#
loop_
_entity.id
_entity.type
_entity.pdbx_description
1 polymer ?
#
loop_
_entity_poly.entity_id
_entity_poly.type
_entity_poly.pdbx_seq_one_letter_code
_entity_poly.pdbx_strand_id
1 'polypeptide(L)'
;MGGNSLKTVKIYFYQTDGQWTAYTQDYGVGYSNNDFSLARKVILEGVKFFYESENIEIIEQITTEEIVDQLWNQNNLHEASNN
;
A
#
# COMPACT_ATOMS: atom_id res chain seq x y z
N MET A 1 19.09 8.57 26.81
CA MET A 1 18.25 9.29 25.82
C MET A 1 17.84 8.27 24.78
N GLY A 2 16.70 7.61 24.96
CA GLY A 2 16.20 6.63 24.00
C GLY A 2 15.47 7.36 22.89
N GLY A 3 16.07 7.43 21.71
CA GLY A 3 15.37 7.96 20.55
C GLY A 3 14.20 7.03 20.22
N ASN A 4 12.97 7.51 20.37
CA ASN A 4 11.82 6.89 19.71
C ASN A 4 12.04 7.08 18.21
N SER A 5 12.68 6.11 17.57
CA SER A 5 12.77 6.08 16.11
C SER A 5 11.35 5.88 15.59
N LEU A 6 10.78 6.92 14.97
CA LEU A 6 9.53 6.81 14.23
C LEU A 6 9.67 5.68 13.21
N LYS A 7 8.78 4.69 13.28
CA LYS A 7 8.85 3.53 12.40
C LYS A 7 7.84 3.69 11.27
N THR A 8 8.35 3.91 10.06
CA THR A 8 7.51 4.04 8.87
C THR A 8 7.13 2.65 8.35
N VAL A 9 5.84 2.43 8.10
CA VAL A 9 5.29 1.19 7.55
C VAL A 9 4.58 1.48 6.25
N LYS A 10 5.01 0.84 5.16
CA LYS A 10 4.34 0.97 3.87
C LYS A 10 3.34 -0.16 3.68
N ILE A 11 2.10 0.23 3.40
CA ILE A 11 1.01 -0.70 3.08
C ILE A 11 0.62 -0.48 1.63
N TYR A 12 0.69 -1.55 0.86
CA TYR A 12 0.33 -1.56 -0.55
C TYR A 12 -1.04 -2.19 -0.71
N PHE A 13 -1.93 -1.48 -1.39
CA PHE A 13 -3.25 -1.96 -1.77
C PHE A 13 -3.29 -2.12 -3.27
N TYR A 14 -3.66 -3.29 -3.74
CA TYR A 14 -3.93 -3.49 -5.16
C TYR A 14 -5.21 -4.26 -5.39
N GLN A 15 -5.86 -3.97 -6.50
CA GLN A 15 -7.08 -4.66 -6.91
C GLN A 15 -6.78 -5.51 -8.14
N THR A 16 -7.12 -6.80 -8.07
CA THR A 16 -7.02 -7.75 -9.18
C THR A 16 -8.26 -8.62 -9.18
N ASP A 17 -8.90 -8.80 -10.35
CA ASP A 17 -10.10 -9.62 -10.51
C ASP A 17 -11.23 -9.31 -9.50
N GLY A 18 -11.39 -8.03 -9.15
CA GLY A 18 -12.39 -7.57 -8.18
C GLY A 18 -12.07 -7.85 -6.71
N GLN A 19 -10.90 -8.43 -6.39
CA GLN A 19 -10.39 -8.59 -5.04
C GLN A 19 -9.38 -7.51 -4.69
N TRP A 20 -9.54 -6.88 -3.54
CA TRP A 20 -8.52 -6.02 -2.95
C TRP A 20 -7.55 -6.84 -2.12
N THR A 21 -6.27 -6.71 -2.41
CA THR A 21 -5.19 -7.27 -1.61
C THR A 21 -4.41 -6.15 -0.96
N ALA A 22 -4.29 -6.22 0.36
CA ALA A 22 -3.45 -5.36 1.16
C ALA A 22 -2.24 -6.13 1.65
N TYR A 23 -1.03 -5.58 1.51
CA TYR A 23 0.17 -6.21 2.03
C TYR A 23 1.20 -5.21 2.55
N THR A 24 2.02 -5.66 3.50
CA THR A 24 3.18 -4.91 3.98
C THR A 24 4.46 -5.58 3.50
N GLN A 25 5.34 -4.83 2.85
CA GLN A 25 6.62 -5.36 2.38
C GLN A 25 7.54 -5.72 3.56
N ASP A 26 7.43 -4.97 4.65
CA ASP A 26 8.32 -5.08 5.80
C ASP A 26 8.01 -6.29 6.70
N TYR A 27 6.78 -6.82 6.70
CA TYR A 27 6.34 -7.84 7.67
C TYR A 27 5.68 -9.07 7.05
N GLY A 28 5.47 -9.07 5.73
CA GLY A 28 4.81 -10.20 5.05
C GLY A 28 3.38 -10.42 5.52
N VAL A 29 2.75 -9.42 6.17
CA VAL A 29 1.34 -9.48 6.52
C VAL A 29 0.55 -9.11 5.26
N GLY A 30 -0.32 -10.02 4.84
CA GLY A 30 -1.18 -9.83 3.69
C GLY A 30 -2.62 -10.21 4.03
N TYR A 31 -3.58 -9.47 3.49
CA TYR A 31 -4.98 -9.80 3.60
C TYR A 31 -5.73 -9.40 2.33
N SER A 32 -6.57 -10.30 1.83
CA SER A 32 -7.36 -10.08 0.62
C SER A 32 -8.85 -10.16 0.91
N ASN A 33 -9.61 -9.24 0.34
CA ASN A 33 -11.07 -9.20 0.44
C ASN A 33 -11.68 -8.44 -0.75
N ASN A 34 -12.92 -8.75 -1.11
CA ASN A 34 -13.61 -8.02 -2.18
C ASN A 34 -13.97 -6.58 -1.76
N ASP A 35 -14.09 -6.32 -0.45
CA ASP A 35 -14.30 -4.99 0.10
C ASP A 35 -12.98 -4.33 0.52
N PHE A 36 -12.63 -3.22 -0.14
CA PHE A 36 -11.46 -2.41 0.17
C PHE A 36 -11.44 -1.94 1.63
N SER A 37 -12.59 -1.53 2.18
CA SER A 37 -12.69 -1.01 3.54
C SER A 37 -12.33 -2.08 4.56
N LEU A 38 -12.77 -3.31 4.30
CA LEU A 38 -12.45 -4.45 5.13
C LEU A 38 -10.97 -4.84 4.98
N ALA A 39 -10.45 -4.88 3.75
CA ALA A 39 -9.05 -5.18 3.51
C ALA A 39 -8.10 -4.19 4.21
N ARG A 40 -8.40 -2.90 4.10
CA ARG A 40 -7.72 -1.80 4.78
C ARG A 40 -7.83 -1.89 6.29
N LYS A 41 -9.01 -2.18 6.85
CA LYS A 41 -9.18 -2.28 8.30
C LYS A 41 -8.32 -3.40 8.89
N VAL A 42 -8.38 -4.60 8.31
CA VAL A 42 -7.70 -5.78 8.83
C VAL A 42 -6.18 -5.61 8.80
N ILE A 43 -5.62 -5.10 7.70
CA ILE A 43 -4.17 -4.89 7.61
C ILE A 43 -3.69 -3.81 8.60
N LEU A 44 -4.46 -2.73 8.78
CA LEU A 44 -4.12 -1.66 9.72
C LEU A 44 -4.18 -2.15 11.17
N GLU A 45 -5.17 -2.96 11.52
CA GLU A 45 -5.27 -3.57 12.85
C GLU A 45 -4.12 -4.56 13.08
N GLY A 46 -3.76 -5.36 12.08
CA GLY A 46 -2.61 -6.27 12.15
C GLY A 46 -1.28 -5.54 12.34
N VAL A 47 -1.05 -4.45 11.61
CA VAL A 47 0.14 -3.58 11.78
C VAL A 47 0.15 -2.98 13.18
N LYS A 48 -0.95 -2.39 13.64
CA LYS A 48 -1.03 -1.79 14.99
C LYS A 48 -0.79 -2.81 16.10
N PHE A 49 -1.33 -4.02 15.95
CA PHE A 49 -1.12 -5.11 16.89
C PHE A 49 0.35 -5.52 16.95
N PHE A 50 0.98 -5.71 15.79
CA PHE A 50 2.38 -6.13 15.71
C PHE A 50 3.35 -5.12 16.34
N TYR A 51 3.04 -3.83 16.22
CA TYR A 51 3.91 -2.75 16.70
C TYR A 51 3.60 -2.24 18.09
N GLU A 52 2.64 -2.83 18.79
CA GLU A 52 2.35 -2.54 20.21
C GLU A 52 2.36 -1.03 20.57
N SER A 53 1.75 -0.18 19.74
CA SER A 53 1.71 1.29 19.92
C SER A 53 3.07 2.03 19.89
N GLU A 54 4.10 1.50 19.22
CA GLU A 54 5.26 2.30 18.83
C GLU A 54 4.79 3.54 18.02
N ASN A 55 5.55 4.64 18.08
CA ASN A 55 5.35 5.78 17.19
C ASN A 55 5.56 5.31 15.75
N ILE A 56 4.48 4.87 15.10
CA ILE A 56 4.49 4.39 13.72
C ILE A 56 3.86 5.43 12.79
N GLU A 57 4.49 5.59 11.63
CA GLU A 57 3.93 6.36 10.51
C GLU A 57 3.47 5.37 9.46
N ILE A 58 2.17 5.36 9.15
CA ILE A 58 1.62 4.47 8.13
C ILE A 58 1.50 5.24 6.83
N ILE A 59 2.17 4.74 5.79
CA ILE A 59 2.07 5.24 4.43
C ILE A 59 1.26 4.22 3.61
N GLU A 60 0.13 4.67 3.09
CA GLU A 60 -0.75 3.86 2.25
C GLU A 60 -0.48 4.17 0.77
N GLN A 61 -0.19 3.12 -0.01
CA GLN A 61 -0.03 3.22 -1.46
C GLN A 61 -1.10 2.36 -2.12
N ILE A 62 -1.98 2.99 -2.87
CA ILE A 62 -3.09 2.33 -3.55
C ILE A 62 -2.76 2.26 -5.04
N THR A 63 -2.90 1.07 -5.63
CA THR A 63 -2.63 0.80 -7.04
C THR A 63 -3.75 -0.05 -7.60
N THR A 64 -4.68 0.54 -8.34
CA THR A 64 -5.64 -0.23 -9.13
C THR A 64 -5.05 -0.58 -10.48
N GLU A 65 -5.52 -1.65 -11.12
CA GLU A 65 -5.19 -1.93 -12.53
C GLU A 65 -5.41 -0.69 -13.42
N GLU A 66 -6.49 0.06 -13.17
CA GLU A 66 -6.79 1.32 -13.85
C GLU A 66 -5.68 2.39 -13.66
N ILE A 67 -5.03 2.44 -12.50
CA ILE A 67 -3.90 3.35 -12.23
C ILE A 67 -2.62 2.86 -12.91
N VAL A 68 -2.39 1.54 -13.01
CA VAL A 68 -1.23 0.99 -13.72
C VAL A 68 -1.28 1.33 -15.21
N ASP A 69 -2.46 1.18 -15.84
CA ASP A 69 -2.66 1.53 -17.24
C ASP A 69 -2.46 3.04 -17.49
N GLN A 70 -2.92 3.89 -16.57
CA GLN A 70 -2.71 5.34 -16.67
C GLN A 70 -1.23 5.75 -16.52
N LEU A 71 -0.50 5.14 -15.58
CA LEU A 71 0.93 5.41 -15.39
C LEU A 71 1.78 4.90 -16.56
N TRP A 72 1.42 3.75 -17.14
CA TRP A 72 2.09 3.22 -18.33
C TRP A 72 1.87 4.13 -19.55
N ASN A 73 0.65 4.62 -19.76
CA ASN A 73 0.33 5.53 -20.86
C ASN A 73 1.01 6.91 -20.72
N GLN A 74 1.12 7.46 -19.50
CA GLN A 74 1.78 8.75 -19.29
C GLN A 74 3.30 8.68 -19.53
N ASN A 75 3.96 7.59 -19.13
CA ASN A 75 5.40 7.43 -19.35
C ASN A 75 5.75 7.25 -20.84
N ASN A 76 4.88 6.62 -21.62
CA ASN A 76 5.10 6.41 -23.06
C ASN A 76 4.75 7.63 -23.93
N LEU A 77 3.99 8.60 -23.42
CA LEU A 77 3.67 9.84 -24.14
C LEU A 77 4.79 10.88 -24.08
N HIS A 78 5.65 10.83 -23.07
CA HIS A 78 6.77 11.79 -22.93
C HIS A 78 7.94 11.50 -23.88
N GLU A 79 8.10 10.27 -24.38
CA GLU A 79 9.14 9.93 -25.36
C GLU A 79 8.77 10.32 -26.79
N ALA A 80 7.48 10.46 -27.11
CA ALA A 80 7.00 10.77 -28.46
C ALA A 80 7.03 12.28 -28.79
N SER A 81 7.20 13.16 -27.81
CA SER A 81 7.13 14.62 -28.01
C SER A 81 8.49 15.32 -28.16
N ASN A 82 9.59 14.55 -28.23
CA ASN A 82 10.96 15.07 -28.35
C ASN A 82 11.66 14.72 -29.69
N ASN A 83 10.91 14.38 -30.75
CA ASN A 83 11.46 14.17 -32.10
C ASN A 83 10.89 15.16 -33.12
#